data_AF-A0A6N8U5K7-F1
#
_entry.id   AF-A0A6N8U5K7-F1
#
_cell.length_a   1.000
_cell.length_b   1.000
_cell.length_c   1.000
_cell.angle_alpha   90.00
_cell.angle_beta   90.00
_cell.angle_gamma   90.00
#
_symmetry.space_group_name_H-M   'P 1'
#
loop_
_entity.id
_entity.type
_entity.pdbx_description
1 polymer ?
#
loop_
_entity_poly.entity_id
_entity_poly.type
_entity_poly.pdbx_seq_one_letter_code
_entity_poly.pdbx_strand_id
1 'polypeptide(L)'
;MVKAEASIINYFIKQIEEKKKQSTLCYEDGRADEANLEKIAGSVLTLFQTVYEASLKQDDRMSQQTFMLDQLQQIPNHWRQSYQIAKQHDDAVKMLYESIKIETAKQIRETFIRYWGEHDE
;
A
#
# COMPACT_ATOMS: atom_id res chain seq x y z
N MET A 1 -8.52 -15.15 15.70
CA MET A 1 -7.59 -15.29 14.56
C MET A 1 -8.30 -15.00 13.23
N VAL A 2 -9.22 -15.86 12.76
CA VAL A 2 -9.97 -15.68 11.49
C VAL A 2 -10.64 -14.30 11.32
N LYS A 3 -11.16 -13.72 12.42
CA LYS A 3 -11.83 -12.41 12.36
C LYS A 3 -10.88 -11.24 12.03
N ALA A 4 -9.65 -11.25 12.58
CA ALA A 4 -8.67 -10.20 12.32
C ALA A 4 -8.11 -10.30 10.89
N GLU A 5 -7.88 -11.52 10.41
CA GLU A 5 -7.45 -11.75 9.03
C GLU A 5 -8.49 -11.29 8.01
N ALA A 6 -9.76 -11.63 8.24
CA ALA A 6 -10.87 -11.16 7.42
C ALA A 6 -11.02 -9.63 7.45
N SER A 7 -10.79 -8.99 8.60
CA SER A 7 -10.80 -7.53 8.72
C SER A 7 -9.70 -6.86 7.89
N ILE A 8 -8.49 -7.42 7.87
CA ILE A 8 -7.37 -6.88 7.07
C ILE A 8 -7.61 -7.07 5.57
N ILE A 9 -8.11 -8.24 5.14
CA ILE A 9 -8.46 -8.47 3.74
C ILE A 9 -9.57 -7.51 3.29
N ASN A 10 -10.61 -7.34 4.11
CA ASN A 10 -11.69 -6.39 3.82
C ASN A 10 -11.20 -4.95 3.76
N TYR A 11 -10.22 -4.57 4.58
CA TYR A 11 -9.56 -3.27 4.46
C TYR A 11 -8.97 -3.09 3.06
N PHE A 12 -8.17 -4.04 2.57
CA PHE A 12 -7.57 -3.94 1.23
C PHE A 12 -8.63 -3.88 0.14
N ILE A 13 -9.62 -4.76 0.16
CA ILE A 13 -10.71 -4.78 -0.84
C ILE A 13 -11.39 -3.41 -0.90
N LYS A 14 -11.80 -2.86 0.26
CA LYS A 14 -12.46 -1.56 0.33
C LYS A 14 -11.59 -0.43 -0.18
N GLN A 15 -10.31 -0.39 0.21
CA GLN A 15 -9.40 0.65 -0.25
C GLN A 15 -9.15 0.56 -1.76
N ILE A 16 -8.98 -0.64 -2.30
CA ILE A 16 -8.77 -0.85 -3.74
C ILE A 16 -10.01 -0.43 -4.54
N GLU A 17 -11.21 -0.78 -4.08
CA GLU A 17 -12.47 -0.36 -4.70
C GLU A 17 -12.64 1.15 -4.68
N GLU A 18 -12.32 1.81 -3.56
CA GLU A 18 -12.36 3.27 -3.45
C GLU A 18 -11.39 3.91 -4.44
N LYS A 19 -10.14 3.43 -4.52
CA LYS A 19 -9.14 3.93 -5.48
C LYS A 19 -9.57 3.75 -6.94
N LYS A 20 -10.20 2.61 -7.26
CA LYS A 20 -10.79 2.39 -8.59
C LYS A 20 -11.92 3.38 -8.89
N LYS A 21 -12.84 3.58 -7.94
CA LYS A 21 -13.95 4.52 -8.08
C LYS A 21 -13.45 5.95 -8.29
N GLN A 22 -12.52 6.43 -7.46
CA GLN A 22 -11.95 7.77 -7.58
C GLN A 22 -11.20 7.97 -8.90
N SER A 23 -10.46 6.95 -9.35
CA SER A 23 -9.81 7.00 -10.65
C SER A 23 -10.81 7.15 -11.81
N THR A 24 -11.92 6.39 -11.78
CA THR A 24 -12.98 6.51 -12.79
C THR A 24 -13.60 7.91 -12.79
N LEU A 25 -13.96 8.43 -11.62
CA LEU A 25 -14.54 9.78 -11.49
C LEU A 25 -13.60 10.86 -12.04
N CYS A 26 -12.32 10.82 -11.66
CA CYS A 26 -11.34 11.78 -12.18
C CYS A 26 -11.20 11.68 -13.70
N TYR A 27 -11.22 10.47 -14.26
CA TYR A 27 -11.12 10.28 -15.71
C TYR A 27 -12.35 10.84 -16.45
N GLU A 28 -13.55 10.59 -15.93
CA GLU A 28 -14.82 11.11 -16.47
C GLU A 28 -14.87 12.64 -16.40
N ASP A 29 -14.27 13.25 -15.38
CA ASP A 29 -14.13 14.70 -15.21
C ASP A 29 -12.99 15.32 -16.06
N GLY A 30 -12.30 14.53 -16.89
CA GLY A 30 -11.17 15.00 -17.71
C GLY A 30 -9.85 15.21 -16.96
N ARG A 31 -9.76 14.79 -15.69
CA ARG A 31 -8.58 14.88 -14.81
C ARG A 31 -7.76 13.60 -14.88
N ALA A 32 -7.24 13.30 -16.08
CA ALA A 32 -6.59 12.02 -16.38
C ALA A 32 -5.28 11.80 -15.60
N ASP A 33 -4.57 12.87 -15.25
CA ASP A 33 -3.39 12.85 -14.39
C ASP A 33 -3.73 12.41 -12.96
N GLU A 34 -4.76 12.99 -12.36
CA GLU A 34 -5.26 12.59 -11.04
C GLU A 34 -5.79 11.15 -11.05
N ALA A 35 -6.50 10.76 -12.11
CA ALA A 35 -6.94 9.39 -12.30
C ALA A 35 -5.77 8.39 -12.31
N ASN A 36 -4.62 8.78 -12.84
CA ASN A 36 -3.40 7.96 -12.83
C ASN A 36 -2.76 7.88 -11.44
N LEU A 37 -2.78 8.97 -10.66
CA LEU A 37 -2.30 8.94 -9.27
C LEU A 37 -3.12 7.97 -8.41
N GLU A 38 -4.45 7.98 -8.56
CA GLU A 38 -5.34 7.02 -7.87
C GLU A 38 -5.06 5.57 -8.29
N LYS A 39 -4.76 5.31 -9.58
CA LYS A 39 -4.34 3.98 -10.05
C LYS A 39 -3.03 3.52 -9.44
N ILE A 40 -2.06 4.43 -9.27
CA ILE A 40 -0.77 4.11 -8.64
C ILE A 40 -1.01 3.69 -7.18
N ALA A 41 -1.81 4.45 -6.42
CA ALA A 41 -2.16 4.09 -5.05
C ALA A 41 -2.90 2.73 -4.98
N GLY A 42 -3.87 2.50 -5.87
CA GLY A 42 -4.59 1.22 -5.97
C GLY A 42 -3.67 0.03 -6.30
N SER A 43 -2.65 0.25 -7.13
CA SER A 43 -1.66 -0.79 -7.46
C SER A 43 -0.80 -1.16 -6.26
N VAL A 44 -0.41 -0.18 -5.44
CA VAL A 44 0.34 -0.41 -4.19
C VAL A 44 -0.50 -1.19 -3.17
N LEU A 45 -1.77 -0.84 -3.02
CA LEU A 45 -2.70 -1.60 -2.17
C LEU A 45 -2.84 -3.04 -2.63
N THR A 46 -2.98 -3.27 -3.94
CA THR A 46 -3.08 -4.62 -4.52
C THR A 46 -1.80 -5.42 -4.27
N LEU A 47 -0.62 -4.80 -4.46
CA LEU A 47 0.67 -5.43 -4.17
C LEU A 47 0.75 -5.87 -2.70
N PHE A 48 0.43 -4.99 -1.76
CA PHE A 48 0.50 -5.31 -0.34
C PHE A 48 -0.61 -6.26 0.13
N GLN A 49 -1.76 -6.30 -0.54
CA GLN A 49 -2.74 -7.37 -0.33
C GLN A 49 -2.14 -8.74 -0.68
N THR A 50 -1.51 -8.87 -1.84
CA THR A 50 -0.84 -10.12 -2.24
C THR A 50 0.28 -10.51 -1.28
N VAL A 51 1.07 -9.54 -0.81
CA VAL A 51 2.09 -9.77 0.21
C VAL A 51 1.47 -10.24 1.53
N TYR A 52 0.36 -9.63 1.95
CA TYR A 52 -0.36 -10.05 3.14
C TYR A 52 -0.91 -11.48 3.00
N GLU A 53 -1.50 -11.82 1.86
CA GLU A 53 -1.96 -13.19 1.58
C GLU A 53 -0.81 -14.21 1.60
N ALA A 54 0.39 -13.81 1.15
CA ALA A 54 1.59 -14.65 1.30
C ALA A 54 2.03 -14.80 2.77
N SER A 55 1.85 -13.76 3.59
CA SER A 55 2.15 -13.81 5.03
C SER A 55 1.26 -14.80 5.79
N LEU A 56 0.03 -15.05 5.33
CA LEU A 56 -0.88 -16.02 5.95
C LEU A 56 -0.37 -17.48 5.86
N LYS A 57 0.68 -17.72 5.07
CA LYS A 57 1.33 -19.03 4.95
C LYS A 57 2.45 -19.25 5.97
N GLN A 58 2.75 -18.25 6.80
CA GLN A 58 3.72 -18.42 7.89
C GLN A 58 3.13 -19.30 9.00
N ASP A 59 4.01 -19.97 9.77
CA ASP A 59 3.62 -20.99 10.74
C ASP A 59 2.83 -20.45 11.93
N ASP A 60 3.07 -19.18 12.29
CA ASP A 60 2.45 -18.51 13.43
C ASP A 60 2.24 -17.00 13.20
N ARG A 61 1.45 -16.37 14.08
CA ARG A 61 1.09 -14.96 14.01
C ARG A 61 2.30 -14.02 14.10
N MET A 62 3.29 -14.33 14.95
CA MET A 62 4.48 -13.48 15.10
C MET A 62 5.33 -13.54 13.84
N SER A 63 5.48 -14.72 13.24
CA SER A 63 6.15 -14.93 11.96
C SER A 63 5.42 -14.20 10.82
N GLN A 64 4.08 -14.25 10.78
CA GLN A 64 3.27 -13.47 9.85
C GLN A 64 3.49 -11.96 9.99
N GLN A 65 3.39 -11.45 11.22
CA GLN A 65 3.57 -10.02 11.52
C GLN A 65 4.96 -9.54 11.13
N THR A 66 6.00 -10.29 11.50
CA THR A 66 7.40 -9.99 11.18
C THR A 66 7.60 -9.96 9.67
N PHE A 67 7.13 -10.99 8.95
CA PHE A 67 7.21 -11.04 7.49
C PHE A 67 6.58 -9.80 6.85
N MET A 68 5.37 -9.44 7.27
CA MET A 68 4.65 -8.30 6.69
C MET A 68 5.32 -6.96 7.03
N LEU A 69 5.82 -6.78 8.25
CA LEU A 69 6.58 -5.59 8.64
C LEU A 69 7.88 -5.45 7.84
N ASP A 70 8.59 -6.55 7.61
CA ASP A 70 9.80 -6.56 6.79
C ASP A 70 9.50 -6.13 5.36
N GLN A 71 8.42 -6.63 4.75
CA GLN A 71 8.01 -6.22 3.40
C GLN A 71 7.58 -4.75 3.35
N LEU A 72 6.85 -4.27 4.36
CA LEU A 72 6.47 -2.85 4.51
C LEU A 72 7.67 -1.91 4.73
N GLN A 73 8.84 -2.46 5.08
CA GLN A 73 10.09 -1.71 5.16
C GLN A 73 10.90 -1.80 3.86
N GLN A 74 11.11 -3.03 3.35
CA GLN A 74 11.99 -3.29 2.22
C GLN A 74 11.45 -2.75 0.90
N ILE A 75 10.16 -2.96 0.61
CA ILE A 75 9.57 -2.51 -0.65
C ILE A 75 9.62 -0.98 -0.78
N PRO A 76 9.18 -0.18 0.23
CA PRO A 76 9.26 1.27 0.14
C PRO A 76 10.68 1.83 0.14
N ASN A 77 11.68 1.10 0.66
CA ASN A 77 13.08 1.51 0.55
C ASN A 77 13.54 1.60 -0.92
N HIS A 78 13.13 0.66 -1.77
CA HIS A 78 13.43 0.72 -3.20
C HIS A 78 12.78 1.94 -3.87
N TRP A 79 11.54 2.27 -3.50
CA TRP A 79 10.85 3.47 -4.01
C TRP A 79 11.50 4.76 -3.52
N ARG A 80 11.99 4.81 -2.26
CA ARG A 80 12.78 5.95 -1.76
C ARG A 80 14.07 6.14 -2.56
N GLN A 81 14.77 5.06 -2.90
CA GLN A 81 15.95 5.13 -3.76
C GLN A 81 15.59 5.64 -5.17
N SER A 82 14.52 5.11 -5.77
CA SER A 82 13.99 5.57 -7.07
C SER A 82 13.62 7.06 -7.04
N TYR A 83 13.01 7.53 -5.95
CA TYR A 83 12.70 8.94 -5.73
C TYR A 83 13.97 9.81 -5.68
N GLN A 84 15.02 9.38 -4.97
CA GLN A 84 16.28 10.14 -4.91
C GLN A 84 16.93 10.24 -6.29
N ILE A 85 16.90 9.15 -7.07
CA ILE A 85 17.40 9.16 -8.46
C ILE A 85 16.57 10.13 -9.30
N ALA A 86 15.23 10.07 -9.23
CA ALA A 86 14.36 11.01 -9.96
C ALA A 86 14.65 12.47 -9.59
N LYS A 87 14.89 12.75 -8.30
CA LYS A 87 15.27 14.07 -7.81
C LYS A 87 16.62 14.56 -8.35
N GLN A 88 17.61 13.69 -8.51
CA GLN A 88 18.91 14.04 -9.11
C GLN A 88 18.80 14.43 -10.59
N HIS A 89 17.75 13.99 -11.27
CA HIS A 89 17.48 14.25 -12.68
C HIS A 89 16.35 15.28 -12.91
N ASP A 90 15.86 15.94 -11.85
CA ASP A 90 14.70 16.86 -11.88
C ASP A 90 13.44 16.25 -12.56
N ASP A 91 13.24 14.94 -12.43
CA ASP A 91 12.07 14.23 -12.96
C ASP A 91 10.89 14.33 -11.98
N ALA A 92 10.20 15.46 -12.04
CA ALA A 92 9.09 15.80 -11.15
C ALA A 92 7.93 14.79 -11.21
N VAL A 93 7.64 14.23 -12.39
CA VAL A 93 6.55 13.25 -12.58
C VAL A 93 6.90 11.95 -11.86
N LYS A 94 8.13 11.45 -12.04
CA LYS A 94 8.57 10.24 -11.36
C LYS A 94 8.68 10.46 -9.85
N MET A 95 9.15 11.62 -9.41
CA MET A 95 9.14 11.98 -7.98
C MET A 95 7.73 11.91 -7.40
N LEU A 96 6.73 12.46 -8.09
CA LEU A 96 5.33 12.40 -7.66
C LEU A 96 4.85 10.95 -7.56
N TYR A 97 5.10 10.13 -8.59
CA TYR A 97 4.69 8.72 -8.58
C TYR A 97 5.32 7.93 -7.44
N GLU A 98 6.62 8.07 -7.20
CA GLU A 98 7.28 7.37 -6.09
C GLU A 98 6.79 7.88 -4.73
N SER A 99 6.50 9.18 -4.60
CA SER A 99 5.94 9.75 -3.36
C SER A 99 4.58 9.17 -2.99
N ILE A 100 3.67 9.00 -3.98
CA ILE A 100 2.37 8.36 -3.77
C ILE A 100 2.53 6.91 -3.31
N LYS A 101 3.48 6.15 -3.88
CA LYS A 101 3.73 4.78 -3.45
C LYS A 101 4.24 4.71 -2.01
N ILE A 102 5.21 5.57 -1.67
CA ILE A 102 5.79 5.64 -0.31
C ILE A 102 4.73 6.01 0.72
N GLU A 103 3.90 7.01 0.43
CA GLU A 103 2.84 7.46 1.34
C GLU A 103 1.74 6.40 1.50
N THR A 104 1.34 5.75 0.41
CA THR A 104 0.37 4.64 0.47
C THR A 104 0.89 3.50 1.34
N ALA A 105 2.16 3.10 1.19
CA ALA A 105 2.77 2.07 2.04
C ALA A 105 2.86 2.48 3.51
N LYS A 106 3.12 3.76 3.80
CA LYS A 106 3.14 4.29 5.16
C LYS A 106 1.75 4.15 5.81
N GLN A 107 0.69 4.52 5.10
CA GLN A 107 -0.69 4.39 5.59
C GLN A 107 -1.07 2.92 5.85
N ILE A 108 -0.65 2.00 4.97
CA ILE A 108 -0.83 0.56 5.19
C ILE A 108 -0.10 0.15 6.47
N ARG A 109 1.17 0.52 6.64
CA ARG A 109 1.95 0.18 7.84
C ARG A 109 1.30 0.69 9.12
N GLU A 110 0.84 1.94 9.15
CA GLU A 110 0.15 2.51 10.31
C GLU A 110 -1.16 1.78 10.62
N THR A 111 -1.91 1.39 9.59
CA THR A 111 -3.13 0.59 9.72
C THR A 111 -2.84 -0.76 10.35
N PHE A 112 -1.79 -1.44 9.89
CA PHE A 112 -1.38 -2.74 10.42
C PHE A 112 -0.88 -2.69 11.87
N ILE A 113 -0.06 -1.68 12.21
CA ILE A 113 0.39 -1.46 13.59
C ILE A 113 -0.81 -1.27 14.52
N ARG A 114 -1.82 -0.51 14.08
CA ARG A 114 -3.06 -0.33 14.84
C ARG A 114 -3.82 -1.64 15.01
N TYR A 115 -4.07 -2.37 13.92
CA TYR A 115 -4.81 -3.63 13.97
C TYR A 115 -4.14 -4.69 14.85
N TRP A 116 -2.82 -4.78 14.82
CA TRP A 116 -2.11 -5.74 15.67
C TRP A 116 -2.05 -5.28 17.13
N GLY A 117 -1.80 -3.99 17.38
CA GLY A 117 -1.80 -3.43 18.73
C GLY A 117 -3.16 -3.52 19.43
N GLU A 118 -4.28 -3.37 18.72
CA GLU A 118 -5.64 -3.52 19.24
C GLU A 118 -6.07 -4.98 19.50
N HIS A 119 -5.27 -5.96 19.06
CA HIS A 119 -5.56 -7.39 19.14
C HIS A 119 -4.44 -8.19 19.81
N ASP A 120 -3.51 -7.52 20.49
CA ASP A 120 -2.45 -8.12 21.31
C ASP A 120 -2.67 -7.87 22.82
N GLU A 121 -3.77 -7.20 23.20
CA GLU A 121 -4.34 -7.11 24.58
C GLU A 121 -5.48 -8.12 24.80
#